data_AF-A0AA48HX35-F1
#
_entry.id   AF-A0AA48HX35-F1
#
_cell.length_a   1.000
_cell.length_b   1.000
_cell.length_c   1.000
_cell.angle_alpha   90.00
_cell.angle_beta   90.00
_cell.angle_gamma   90.00
#
_symmetry.space_group_name_H-M   'P 1'
#
loop_
_entity.id
_entity.type
_entity.pdbx_description
1 polymer ?
#
loop_
_entity_poly.entity_id
_entity_poly.type
_entity_poly.pdbx_seq_one_letter_code
_entity_poly.pdbx_strand_id
1 'polypeptide(L)'
;MDKKDTEGTVATTEFKPEYHLKILIVFFKRNPALMLSVSYLLLTLCGILYSASFYNEFNINIMKLAQISDLLIVGISEPAAVLMFSGGLIVAAAFDMLVLVSYPIHRRWKQKPASIKRSIILFFNYVPKNRDGLFIIFLLVSITYAKLFVTLYAEWRSEDIKSSKEGFVSIKTGTDSESQKLKILGSTTNLLLVYDATLNEASAIGMEDLVSIRPIASVDENAQNEDNE
;
A
#
# COMPACT_ATOMS: atom_id res chain seq x y z
N MET A 1 50.70 42.83 0.34
CA MET A 1 50.86 41.56 -0.39
C MET A 1 51.20 40.52 0.64
N ASP A 2 50.18 39.92 1.28
CA ASP A 2 50.28 38.56 1.75
C ASP A 2 48.87 37.97 1.82
N LYS A 3 48.74 36.74 1.33
CA LYS A 3 47.51 36.11 0.86
C LYS A 3 47.48 34.72 1.48
N LYS A 4 46.28 34.30 1.89
CA LYS A 4 45.90 32.96 2.37
C LYS A 4 46.19 32.76 3.88
N ASP A 5 45.36 32.11 4.68
CA ASP A 5 44.46 30.98 4.39
C ASP A 5 43.09 31.14 5.11
N THR A 6 42.04 31.42 4.33
CA THR A 6 40.67 31.05 4.70
C THR A 6 40.49 29.57 4.38
N GLU A 7 40.93 28.70 5.28
CA GLU A 7 40.46 27.32 5.29
C GLU A 7 39.07 27.31 5.93
N GLY A 8 38.06 27.45 5.08
CA GLY A 8 36.70 27.05 5.39
C GLY A 8 36.70 25.55 5.64
N THR A 9 36.82 25.16 6.91
CA THR A 9 36.53 23.81 7.38
C THR A 9 35.07 23.53 7.07
N VAL A 10 34.80 22.95 5.89
CA VAL A 10 33.50 22.35 5.57
C VAL A 10 33.29 21.30 6.63
N ALA A 11 32.49 21.64 7.65
CA ALA A 11 32.06 20.72 8.67
C ALA A 11 31.35 19.58 7.95
N THR A 12 32.07 18.50 7.66
CA THR A 12 31.45 17.24 7.27
C THR A 12 30.56 16.89 8.45
N THR A 13 29.26 17.10 8.31
CA THR A 13 28.25 16.84 9.33
C THR A 13 28.37 15.38 9.71
N GLU A 14 29.16 15.10 10.75
CA GLU A 14 29.42 13.76 11.21
C GLU A 14 28.08 13.15 11.62
N PHE A 15 27.71 12.05 10.97
CA PHE A 15 26.44 11.39 11.20
C PHE A 15 26.39 10.90 12.64
N LYS A 16 25.70 11.63 13.49
CA LYS A 16 25.24 11.17 14.80
C LYS A 16 23.95 10.39 14.58
N PRO A 17 23.88 9.12 15.01
CA PRO A 17 22.64 8.35 14.96
C PRO A 17 21.69 8.94 16.01
N GLU A 18 20.94 9.96 15.60
CA GLU A 18 19.86 10.52 16.39
C GLU A 18 18.58 9.77 16.05
N TYR A 19 17.73 9.52 17.06
CA TYR A 19 16.42 8.89 16.85
C TYR A 19 15.53 9.83 16.05
N HIS A 20 15.55 9.71 14.72
CA HIS A 20 14.74 10.53 13.83
C HIS A 20 13.24 10.32 14.09
N LEU A 21 12.84 9.10 14.46
CA LEU A 21 11.48 8.79 14.91
C LEU A 21 11.09 9.55 16.17
N LYS A 22 12.01 9.68 17.14
CA LYS A 22 11.71 10.37 18.40
C LYS A 22 11.46 11.86 18.17
N ILE A 23 12.21 12.48 17.27
CA ILE A 23 12.02 13.89 16.88
C ILE A 23 10.65 14.07 16.23
N LEU A 24 10.28 13.20 15.30
CA LEU A 24 8.97 13.19 14.64
C LEU A 24 7.83 13.00 15.65
N ILE A 25 7.95 12.06 16.58
CA ILE A 25 6.94 11.81 17.62
C ILE A 25 6.77 13.04 18.53
N VAL A 26 7.86 13.69 18.94
CA VAL A 26 7.80 14.91 19.75
C VAL A 26 7.14 16.06 18.98
N PHE A 27 7.47 16.20 17.70
CA PHE A 27 6.88 17.21 16.82
C PHE A 27 5.37 17.01 16.65
N PHE A 28 4.93 15.77 16.38
CA PHE A 28 3.51 15.44 16.24
C PHE A 28 2.73 15.55 17.55
N LYS A 29 3.35 15.19 18.69
CA LYS A 29 2.74 15.44 20.01
C LYS A 29 2.47 16.92 20.27
N ARG A 30 3.31 17.80 19.74
CA ARG A 30 3.15 19.25 19.87
C ARG A 30 2.10 19.82 18.90
N ASN A 31 1.86 19.14 17.78
CA ASN A 31 0.92 19.55 16.73
C ASN A 31 -0.01 18.39 16.33
N PRO A 32 -0.97 18.02 17.19
CA PRO A 32 -1.83 16.85 16.95
C PRO A 32 -2.72 17.00 15.71
N ALA A 33 -3.17 18.22 15.39
CA ALA A 33 -3.94 18.48 14.18
C ALA A 33 -3.14 18.16 12.91
N LEU A 34 -1.86 18.54 12.86
CA LEU A 34 -0.98 18.27 11.73
C LEU A 34 -0.74 16.76 11.57
N MET A 35 -0.54 16.05 12.69
CA MET A 35 -0.43 14.58 12.67
C MET A 35 -1.65 13.95 12.00
N LEU A 36 -2.86 14.35 12.41
CA LEU A 36 -4.09 13.80 11.88
C LEU A 36 -4.28 14.10 10.39
N SER A 37 -3.99 15.33 9.96
CA SER A 37 -4.07 15.72 8.54
C SER A 37 -3.08 14.95 7.66
N VAL A 38 -1.82 14.79 8.12
CA VAL A 38 -0.79 14.05 7.37
C VAL A 38 -1.12 12.56 7.33
N SER A 39 -1.55 11.97 8.45
CA SER A 39 -1.96 10.57 8.50
C SER A 39 -3.15 10.32 7.57
N TYR A 40 -4.16 11.20 7.58
CA TYR A 40 -5.30 11.09 6.67
C TYR A 40 -4.85 11.14 5.20
N LEU A 41 -4.02 12.11 4.82
CA LEU A 41 -3.52 12.25 3.46
C LEU A 41 -2.73 11.02 3.01
N LEU A 42 -1.84 10.51 3.86
CA LEU A 42 -1.05 9.30 3.56
C LEU A 42 -1.95 8.07 3.44
N LEU A 43 -2.96 7.94 4.31
CA LEU A 43 -3.88 6.82 4.29
C LEU A 43 -4.76 6.82 3.03
N THR A 44 -5.27 8.00 2.64
CA THR A 44 -5.97 8.20 1.37
C THR A 44 -5.06 7.85 0.19
N LEU A 45 -3.81 8.30 0.19
CA LEU A 45 -2.84 7.95 -0.87
C LEU A 45 -2.61 6.43 -0.96
N CYS A 46 -2.46 5.75 0.18
CA CYS A 46 -2.35 4.28 0.24
C CYS A 46 -3.59 3.60 -0.35
N GLY A 47 -4.79 4.07 0.00
CA GLY A 47 -6.04 3.55 -0.55
C GLY A 47 -6.14 3.73 -2.07
N ILE A 48 -5.81 4.91 -2.58
CA ILE A 48 -5.81 5.19 -4.02
C ILE A 48 -4.84 4.27 -4.76
N LEU A 49 -3.61 4.10 -4.25
CA LEU A 49 -2.62 3.22 -4.86
C LEU A 49 -3.08 1.76 -4.88
N TYR A 50 -3.69 1.31 -3.78
CA TYR A 50 -4.27 -0.02 -3.69
C TYR A 50 -5.41 -0.22 -4.70
N SER A 51 -6.43 0.66 -4.69
CA SER A 51 -7.57 0.57 -5.60
C SER A 51 -7.13 0.64 -7.06
N ALA A 52 -6.19 1.52 -7.40
CA ALA A 52 -5.66 1.61 -8.75
C ALA A 52 -5.03 0.29 -9.22
N SER A 53 -4.27 -0.39 -8.36
CA SER A 53 -3.68 -1.70 -8.70
C SER A 53 -4.72 -2.81 -8.75
N PHE A 54 -5.65 -2.83 -7.79
CA PHE A 54 -6.69 -3.85 -7.70
C PHE A 54 -7.63 -3.82 -8.91
N TYR A 55 -8.17 -2.65 -9.27
CA TYR A 55 -9.07 -2.53 -10.41
C TYR A 55 -8.35 -2.73 -11.76
N ASN A 56 -7.04 -2.48 -11.81
CA ASN A 56 -6.24 -2.78 -13.00
C ASN A 56 -6.17 -4.29 -13.30
N GLU A 57 -6.25 -5.17 -12.28
CA GLU A 57 -6.34 -6.63 -12.47
C GLU A 57 -7.64 -7.09 -13.15
N PHE A 58 -8.62 -6.18 -13.23
CA PHE A 58 -9.91 -6.37 -13.89
C PHE A 58 -10.05 -5.48 -15.14
N ASN A 59 -8.96 -4.84 -15.61
CA ASN A 59 -8.96 -3.87 -16.71
C ASN A 59 -9.88 -2.65 -16.49
N ILE A 60 -10.23 -2.33 -15.24
CA ILE A 60 -11.04 -1.16 -14.89
C ILE A 60 -10.13 0.00 -14.51
N ASN A 61 -10.25 1.13 -15.20
CA ASN A 61 -9.57 2.37 -14.82
C ASN A 61 -10.40 3.16 -13.80
N ILE A 62 -10.28 2.79 -12.52
CA ILE A 62 -11.01 3.44 -11.43
C ILE A 62 -10.74 4.95 -11.33
N MET A 63 -9.54 5.41 -11.71
CA MET A 63 -9.16 6.83 -11.62
C MET A 63 -9.99 7.74 -12.55
N LYS A 64 -10.58 7.18 -13.61
CA LYS A 64 -11.47 7.91 -14.52
C LYS A 64 -12.94 7.83 -14.13
N LEU A 65 -13.29 6.83 -13.31
CA LEU A 65 -14.68 6.47 -12.99
C LEU A 65 -15.09 6.99 -11.60
N ALA A 66 -14.17 6.96 -10.65
CA ALA A 66 -14.43 7.37 -9.28
C ALA A 66 -14.45 8.90 -9.13
N GLN A 67 -15.38 9.38 -8.31
CA GLN A 67 -15.39 10.78 -7.89
C GLN A 67 -14.29 11.05 -6.85
N ILE A 68 -13.91 12.32 -6.69
CA ILE A 68 -12.91 12.72 -5.69
C ILE A 68 -13.38 12.33 -4.27
N SER A 69 -14.67 12.45 -3.96
CA SER A 69 -15.26 12.03 -2.68
C SER A 69 -15.03 10.54 -2.39
N ASP A 70 -15.23 9.68 -3.40
CA ASP A 70 -15.03 8.23 -3.27
C ASP A 70 -13.55 7.91 -3.00
N LEU A 71 -12.65 8.58 -3.74
CA LEU A 71 -11.20 8.41 -3.57
C LEU A 71 -10.70 8.89 -2.20
N LEU A 72 -11.33 9.91 -1.61
CA LEU A 72 -10.97 10.41 -0.29
C LEU A 72 -11.37 9.45 0.84
N ILE A 73 -12.50 8.75 0.67
CA ILE A 73 -13.02 7.79 1.66
C ILE A 73 -12.28 6.46 1.60
N VAL A 74 -11.81 6.07 0.40
CA VAL A 74 -11.20 4.76 0.14
C VAL A 74 -10.05 4.41 1.09
N GLY A 75 -9.28 5.40 1.54
CA GLY A 75 -8.18 5.19 2.49
C GLY A 75 -8.64 4.69 3.86
N ILE A 76 -9.82 5.09 4.32
CA ILE A 76 -10.34 4.68 5.63
C ILE A 76 -11.20 3.42 5.50
N SER A 77 -11.95 3.28 4.40
CA SER A 77 -12.85 2.15 4.21
C SER A 77 -12.12 0.85 3.87
N GLU A 78 -10.97 0.93 3.19
CA GLU A 78 -10.21 -0.25 2.78
C GLU A 78 -9.23 -0.73 3.86
N PRO A 79 -9.39 -1.95 4.40
CA PRO A 79 -8.44 -2.53 5.35
C PRO A 79 -7.01 -2.58 4.79
N ALA A 80 -6.88 -2.74 3.47
CA ALA A 80 -5.60 -2.78 2.77
C ALA A 80 -4.81 -1.48 2.94
N ALA A 81 -5.48 -0.32 2.91
CA ALA A 81 -4.83 0.97 3.10
C ALA A 81 -4.27 1.13 4.52
N VAL A 82 -5.02 0.67 5.53
CA VAL A 82 -4.61 0.67 6.93
C VAL A 82 -3.42 -0.29 7.15
N LEU A 83 -3.46 -1.49 6.55
CA LEU A 83 -2.36 -2.46 6.61
C LEU A 83 -1.09 -1.91 5.93
N MET A 84 -1.23 -1.28 4.77
CA MET A 84 -0.11 -0.66 4.06
C MET A 84 0.51 0.48 4.88
N PHE A 85 -0.32 1.36 5.45
CA PHE A 85 0.13 2.47 6.26
C PHE A 85 0.82 1.99 7.55
N SER A 86 0.19 1.09 8.29
CA SER A 86 0.76 0.52 9.52
C SER A 86 2.03 -0.28 9.25
N GLY A 87 2.07 -1.08 8.18
CA GLY A 87 3.27 -1.79 7.76
C GLY A 87 4.40 -0.84 7.33
N GLY A 88 4.07 0.29 6.68
CA GLY A 88 5.03 1.36 6.40
C GLY A 88 5.66 1.95 7.66
N LEU A 89 4.87 2.16 8.73
CA LEU A 89 5.40 2.58 10.04
C LEU A 89 6.34 1.53 10.65
N ILE A 90 6.00 0.25 10.53
CA ILE A 90 6.85 -0.86 11.00
C ILE A 90 8.16 -0.89 10.22
N VAL A 91 8.12 -0.76 8.89
CA VAL A 91 9.32 -0.69 8.04
C VAL A 91 10.18 0.52 8.42
N ALA A 92 9.57 1.67 8.70
CA ALA A 92 10.30 2.85 9.15
C ALA A 92 10.97 2.64 10.52
N ALA A 93 10.27 2.01 11.46
CA ALA A 93 10.82 1.65 12.76
C ALA A 93 11.94 0.61 12.67
N ALA A 94 11.76 -0.41 11.82
CA ALA A 94 12.77 -1.42 11.54
C ALA A 94 14.01 -0.81 10.89
N PHE A 95 13.83 0.13 9.97
CA PHE A 95 14.92 0.87 9.35
C PHE A 95 15.71 1.69 10.38
N ASP A 96 15.03 2.44 11.25
CA ASP A 96 15.69 3.20 12.34
C ASP A 96 16.46 2.26 13.29
N MET A 97 15.86 1.12 13.67
CA MET A 97 16.54 0.09 14.45
C MET A 97 17.76 -0.50 13.73
N LEU A 98 17.64 -0.80 12.43
CA LEU A 98 18.74 -1.32 11.63
C LEU A 98 19.90 -0.33 11.57
N VAL A 99 19.62 0.96 11.39
CA VAL A 99 20.65 2.02 11.40
C VAL A 99 21.34 2.09 12.76
N LEU A 100 20.57 2.02 13.85
CA LEU A 100 21.10 2.06 15.22
C LEU A 100 22.00 0.87 15.55
N VAL A 101 21.62 -0.35 15.12
CA VAL A 101 22.43 -1.57 15.31
C VAL A 101 23.66 -1.55 14.38
N SER A 102 23.50 -1.04 13.17
CA SER A 102 24.54 -0.96 12.16
C SER A 102 25.66 0.00 12.54
N TYR A 103 25.33 1.13 13.16
CA TYR A 103 26.31 2.17 13.53
C TYR A 103 27.47 1.69 14.44
N PRO A 104 27.25 1.05 15.61
CA PRO A 104 28.34 0.59 16.47
C PRO A 104 29.14 -0.55 15.84
N ILE A 105 28.51 -1.41 15.05
CA ILE A 105 29.19 -2.48 14.29
C ILE A 105 30.13 -1.84 13.28
N HIS A 106 29.62 -0.92 12.46
CA HIS A 106 30.41 -0.20 11.46
C HIS A 106 31.61 0.52 12.10
N ARG A 107 31.41 1.22 13.23
CA ARG A 107 32.49 1.90 13.98
C ARG A 107 33.56 0.93 14.48
N ARG A 108 33.18 -0.21 15.06
CA ARG A 108 34.11 -1.24 15.58
C ARG A 108 34.95 -1.86 14.46
N TRP A 109 34.36 -2.12 13.30
CA TRP A 109 35.06 -2.75 12.17
C TRP A 109 35.92 -1.77 11.36
N LYS A 110 35.61 -0.48 11.40
CA LYS A 110 36.44 0.58 10.80
C LYS A 110 37.80 0.74 11.49
N GLN A 111 37.86 0.43 12.79
CA GLN A 111 39.10 0.48 13.60
C GLN A 111 39.99 -0.77 13.44
N LYS A 112 39.51 -1.82 12.75
CA LYS A 112 40.28 -3.05 12.54
C LYS A 112 41.18 -2.96 11.30
N PRO A 113 42.34 -3.65 11.29
CA PRO A 113 43.23 -3.69 10.15
C PRO A 113 42.52 -4.21 8.89
N ALA A 114 43.01 -3.80 7.71
CA ALA A 114 42.42 -4.20 6.43
C ALA A 114 42.43 -5.73 6.29
N SER A 115 41.26 -6.33 6.11
CA SER A 115 41.06 -7.77 5.96
C SER A 115 39.87 -8.02 5.03
N ILE A 116 39.86 -9.14 4.30
CA ILE A 116 38.75 -9.54 3.43
C ILE A 116 37.43 -9.58 4.22
N LYS A 117 37.48 -10.08 5.47
CA LYS A 117 36.33 -10.10 6.39
C LYS A 117 35.80 -8.69 6.70
N ARG A 118 36.69 -7.69 6.78
CA ARG A 118 36.31 -6.29 7.00
C ARG A 118 35.59 -5.72 5.78
N SER A 119 36.07 -5.96 4.56
CA SER A 119 35.39 -5.48 3.34
C SER A 119 33.99 -6.07 3.20
N ILE A 120 33.81 -7.37 3.45
CA ILE A 120 32.50 -8.02 3.38
C ILE A 120 31.53 -7.43 4.41
N ILE A 121 31.99 -7.25 5.66
CA ILE A 121 31.15 -6.71 6.73
C ILE A 121 30.79 -5.24 6.49
N LEU A 122 31.71 -4.42 5.99
CA LEU A 122 31.44 -3.02 5.66
C LEU A 122 30.53 -2.86 4.43
N PHE A 123 30.58 -3.80 3.49
CA PHE A 123 29.70 -3.82 2.32
C PHE A 123 28.26 -4.18 2.71
N PHE A 124 28.07 -5.24 3.51
CA PHE A 124 26.74 -5.62 4.02
C PHE A 124 26.18 -4.62 5.04
N ASN A 125 27.03 -4.02 5.85
CA ASN A 125 26.67 -3.02 6.86
C ASN A 125 26.96 -1.61 6.32
N TYR A 126 26.33 -1.28 5.20
CA TYR A 126 26.44 0.03 4.58
C TYR A 126 25.67 1.06 5.42
N VAL A 127 26.41 1.89 6.14
CA VAL A 127 25.86 3.08 6.81
C VAL A 127 26.18 4.28 5.91
N PRO A 128 25.18 4.96 5.33
CA PRO A 128 25.41 6.12 4.50
C PRO A 128 26.18 7.20 5.28
N LYS A 129 27.19 7.77 4.64
CA LYS A 129 28.10 8.75 5.27
C LYS A 129 27.43 10.11 5.53
N ASN A 130 26.39 10.43 4.75
CA ASN A 130 25.68 11.71 4.75
C ASN A 130 24.22 11.51 5.15
N ARG A 131 23.62 12.51 5.80
CA ARG A 131 22.19 12.52 6.17
C ARG A 131 21.29 12.34 4.95
N ASP A 132 21.61 13.01 3.84
CA ASP A 132 20.80 12.93 2.61
C ASP A 132 20.79 11.53 2.00
N GLY A 133 21.92 10.82 2.07
CA GLY A 133 22.01 9.44 1.61
C GLY A 133 21.12 8.50 2.40
N LEU A 134 20.95 8.75 3.70
CA LEU A 134 20.03 7.98 4.55
C LEU A 134 18.57 8.25 4.19
N PHE A 135 18.20 9.51 3.94
CA PHE A 135 16.86 9.86 3.46
C PHE A 135 16.54 9.24 2.10
N ILE A 136 17.49 9.24 1.17
CA ILE A 136 17.32 8.63 -0.16
C ILE A 136 17.10 7.12 -0.03
N ILE A 137 17.92 6.42 0.76
CA ILE A 137 17.78 4.97 0.99
C ILE A 137 16.44 4.67 1.66
N PHE A 138 16.07 5.43 2.70
CA PHE A 138 14.78 5.30 3.37
C PHE A 138 13.62 5.45 2.38
N LEU A 139 13.63 6.51 1.58
CA LEU A 139 12.59 6.78 0.58
C LEU A 139 12.51 5.66 -0.46
N LEU A 140 13.65 5.17 -0.94
CA LEU A 140 13.70 4.05 -1.89
C LEU A 140 13.10 2.79 -1.27
N VAL A 141 13.50 2.42 -0.05
CA VAL A 141 12.95 1.27 0.69
C VAL A 141 11.44 1.41 0.89
N SER A 142 10.95 2.60 1.28
CA SER A 142 9.53 2.86 1.44
C SER A 142 8.74 2.74 0.15
N ILE A 143 9.26 3.26 -0.98
CA ILE A 143 8.62 3.12 -2.29
C ILE A 143 8.61 1.65 -2.73
N THR A 144 9.72 0.95 -2.59
CA THR A 144 9.82 -0.48 -2.93
C THR A 144 8.86 -1.31 -2.11
N TYR A 145 8.77 -1.06 -0.79
CA TYR A 145 7.81 -1.71 0.09
C TYR A 145 6.36 -1.43 -0.36
N ALA A 146 6.03 -0.16 -0.62
CA ALA A 146 4.69 0.24 -1.05
C ALA A 146 4.27 -0.47 -2.35
N LYS A 147 5.16 -0.47 -3.36
CA LYS A 147 4.96 -1.18 -4.63
C LYS A 147 4.74 -2.67 -4.41
N LEU A 148 5.64 -3.31 -3.66
CA LEU A 148 5.60 -4.75 -3.42
C LEU A 148 4.33 -5.17 -2.66
N PHE A 149 3.96 -4.42 -1.62
CA PHE A 149 2.75 -4.67 -0.86
C PHE A 149 1.50 -4.56 -1.72
N VAL A 150 1.39 -3.46 -2.49
CA VAL A 150 0.21 -3.21 -3.34
C VAL A 150 0.06 -4.30 -4.40
N THR A 151 1.14 -4.68 -5.09
CA THR A 151 1.08 -5.72 -6.13
C THR A 151 0.71 -7.07 -5.54
N LEU A 152 1.42 -7.54 -4.49
CA LEU A 152 1.13 -8.84 -3.88
C LEU A 152 -0.28 -8.93 -3.31
N TYR A 153 -0.72 -7.88 -2.61
CA TYR A 153 -2.03 -7.89 -1.96
C TYR A 153 -3.17 -7.75 -2.98
N ALA A 154 -2.99 -6.94 -4.03
CA ALA A 154 -3.96 -6.83 -5.12
C ALA A 154 -4.09 -8.14 -5.90
N GLU A 155 -2.96 -8.79 -6.24
CA GLU A 155 -2.92 -10.08 -6.92
C GLU A 155 -3.65 -11.14 -6.09
N TRP A 156 -3.25 -11.33 -4.83
CA TRP A 156 -3.89 -12.28 -3.92
C TRP A 156 -5.40 -12.06 -3.77
N ARG A 157 -5.83 -10.80 -3.61
CA ARG A 157 -7.25 -10.47 -3.48
C ARG A 157 -8.01 -10.71 -4.79
N SER A 158 -7.40 -10.42 -5.93
CA SER A 158 -8.01 -10.65 -7.24
C SER A 158 -8.15 -12.14 -7.54
N GLU A 159 -7.15 -12.95 -7.19
CA GLU A 159 -7.17 -14.40 -7.34
C GLU A 159 -8.22 -15.04 -6.43
N ASP A 160 -8.35 -14.56 -5.18
CA ASP A 160 -9.40 -14.98 -4.26
C ASP A 160 -10.79 -14.72 -4.87
N ILE A 161 -11.01 -13.54 -5.45
CA ILE A 161 -12.28 -13.20 -6.13
C ILE A 161 -12.49 -14.03 -7.40
N LYS A 162 -11.44 -14.28 -8.20
CA LYS A 162 -11.53 -15.08 -9.43
C LYS A 162 -11.75 -16.57 -9.15
N SER A 163 -11.17 -17.11 -8.09
CA SER A 163 -11.18 -18.55 -7.75
C SER A 163 -12.29 -18.96 -6.79
N SER A 164 -12.79 -18.05 -5.95
CA SER A 164 -13.86 -18.35 -5.01
C SER A 164 -15.14 -18.75 -5.74
N LYS A 165 -15.87 -19.76 -5.24
CA LYS A 165 -17.20 -20.15 -5.74
C LYS A 165 -18.35 -19.41 -5.04
N GLU A 166 -18.01 -18.55 -4.08
CA GLU A 166 -18.97 -17.82 -3.25
C GLU A 166 -19.01 -16.33 -3.65
N GLY A 167 -20.06 -15.62 -3.21
CA GLY A 167 -20.21 -14.17 -3.43
C GLY A 167 -20.79 -13.77 -4.79
N PHE A 168 -21.43 -14.69 -5.51
CA PHE A 168 -22.20 -14.34 -6.70
C PHE A 168 -23.49 -13.63 -6.32
N VAL A 169 -23.80 -12.59 -7.07
CA VAL A 169 -25.01 -11.79 -6.93
C VAL A 169 -25.75 -11.83 -8.25
N SER A 170 -27.06 -12.09 -8.17
CA SER A 170 -27.94 -11.90 -9.31
C SER A 170 -28.30 -10.42 -9.40
N ILE A 171 -27.93 -9.79 -10.51
CA ILE A 171 -28.27 -8.39 -10.78
C ILE A 171 -29.32 -8.38 -11.88
N LYS A 172 -30.40 -7.62 -11.64
CA LYS A 172 -31.40 -7.29 -12.65
C LYS A 172 -31.29 -5.81 -12.98
N THR A 173 -31.06 -5.52 -14.25
CA THR A 173 -31.03 -4.17 -14.82
C THR A 173 -32.40 -3.90 -15.45
N GLY A 174 -32.86 -2.64 -15.46
CA GLY A 174 -34.19 -2.28 -15.98
C GLY A 174 -34.45 -2.68 -17.44
N THR A 175 -33.39 -2.91 -18.20
CA THR A 175 -33.41 -3.26 -19.63
C THR A 175 -33.36 -4.76 -19.93
N ASP A 176 -32.87 -5.58 -18.98
CA ASP A 176 -32.68 -7.02 -19.17
C ASP A 176 -33.56 -7.83 -18.21
N SER A 177 -34.38 -8.72 -18.78
CA SER A 177 -35.29 -9.58 -18.02
C SER A 177 -34.58 -10.78 -17.36
N GLU A 178 -33.35 -11.08 -17.77
CA GLU A 178 -32.55 -12.19 -17.23
C GLU A 178 -31.57 -11.73 -16.15
N SER A 179 -31.63 -12.43 -15.00
CA SER A 179 -30.69 -12.24 -13.90
C SER A 179 -29.30 -12.73 -14.28
N GLN A 180 -28.34 -11.82 -14.45
CA GLN A 180 -26.94 -12.19 -14.68
C GLN A 180 -26.25 -12.52 -13.36
N LYS A 181 -25.48 -13.62 -13.32
CA LYS A 181 -24.69 -14.03 -12.16
C LYS A 181 -23.35 -13.30 -12.18
N LEU A 182 -23.23 -12.24 -11.40
CA LEU A 182 -22.06 -11.37 -11.40
C LEU A 182 -21.46 -11.28 -9.99
N LYS A 183 -20.15 -11.07 -9.88
CA LYS A 183 -19.50 -10.76 -8.61
C LYS A 183 -19.39 -9.26 -8.45
N ILE A 184 -19.72 -8.76 -7.27
CA ILE A 184 -19.52 -7.34 -6.94
C ILE A 184 -18.05 -7.14 -6.57
N LEU A 185 -17.37 -6.26 -7.30
CA LEU A 185 -16.00 -5.84 -6.99
C LEU A 185 -15.99 -4.65 -6.02
N GLY A 186 -16.95 -3.75 -6.18
CA GLY A 186 -17.10 -2.56 -5.35
C GLY A 186 -18.17 -1.61 -5.89
N SER A 187 -18.43 -0.55 -5.17
CA SER A 187 -19.32 0.53 -5.62
C SER A 187 -18.64 1.89 -5.47
N THR A 188 -18.97 2.78 -6.39
CA THR A 188 -18.73 4.22 -6.28
C THR A 188 -20.07 4.89 -5.98
N THR A 189 -20.08 6.22 -5.84
CA THR A 189 -21.34 6.96 -5.61
C THR A 189 -22.38 6.73 -6.73
N ASN A 190 -21.95 6.56 -7.99
CA ASN A 190 -22.85 6.45 -9.15
C ASN A 190 -22.77 5.11 -9.91
N LEU A 191 -21.72 4.31 -9.69
CA LEU A 191 -21.48 3.10 -10.46
C LEU A 191 -21.29 1.90 -9.54
N LEU A 192 -21.88 0.77 -9.90
CA LEU A 192 -21.56 -0.56 -9.37
C LEU A 192 -20.56 -1.25 -10.30
N LEU A 193 -19.43 -1.66 -9.75
CA LEU A 193 -18.39 -2.39 -10.48
C LEU A 193 -18.61 -3.89 -10.27
N VAL A 194 -18.82 -4.59 -11.38
CA VAL A 194 -19.18 -6.01 -11.40
C VAL A 194 -18.23 -6.79 -12.29
N TYR A 195 -18.06 -8.06 -11.96
CA TYR A 195 -17.21 -8.99 -12.69
C TYR A 195 -17.99 -10.23 -13.09
N ASP A 196 -17.99 -10.53 -14.39
CA ASP A 196 -18.53 -11.76 -14.94
C ASP A 196 -17.42 -12.82 -14.96
N ALA A 197 -17.53 -13.83 -14.11
CA ALA A 197 -16.55 -14.92 -14.04
C ALA A 197 -16.61 -15.86 -15.25
N THR A 198 -17.72 -15.85 -16.00
CA THR A 198 -17.95 -16.69 -17.19
C THR A 198 -17.29 -16.09 -18.42
N LEU A 199 -17.40 -14.77 -18.56
CA LEU A 199 -16.80 -14.02 -19.68
C LEU A 199 -15.41 -13.46 -19.35
N ASN A 200 -15.00 -13.49 -18.08
CA ASN A 200 -13.75 -12.89 -17.58
C ASN A 200 -13.66 -11.38 -17.92
N GLU A 201 -14.81 -10.72 -17.88
CA GLU A 201 -14.96 -9.30 -18.19
C GLU A 201 -15.51 -8.56 -16.98
N ALA A 202 -15.03 -7.33 -16.80
CA ALA A 202 -15.48 -6.45 -15.73
C ALA A 202 -16.24 -5.27 -16.34
N SER A 203 -17.42 -5.00 -15.79
CA SER A 203 -18.36 -4.00 -16.30
C SER A 203 -18.73 -3.02 -15.21
N ALA A 204 -19.03 -1.79 -15.60
CA ALA A 204 -19.56 -0.75 -14.71
C ALA A 204 -21.03 -0.52 -15.05
N ILE A 205 -21.92 -0.67 -14.07
CA ILE A 205 -23.36 -0.47 -14.20
C ILE A 205 -23.74 0.79 -13.43
N GLY A 206 -24.53 1.68 -14.03
CA GLY A 206 -25.10 2.86 -13.34
C GLY A 206 -26.03 2.42 -12.21
N MET A 207 -25.93 3.06 -11.04
CA MET A 207 -26.82 2.77 -9.90
C MET A 207 -28.29 3.06 -10.24
N GLU A 208 -28.54 3.98 -11.17
CA GLU A 208 -29.85 4.35 -11.69
C GLU A 208 -30.54 3.24 -12.49
N ASP A 209 -29.78 2.35 -13.12
CA ASP A 209 -30.30 1.28 -13.97
C ASP A 209 -30.63 0.01 -13.18
N LEU A 210 -30.35 0.03 -11.88
CA LEU A 210 -30.29 -1.15 -11.02
C LEU A 210 -31.63 -1.39 -10.32
N VAL A 211 -32.31 -2.48 -10.71
CA VAL A 211 -33.65 -2.81 -10.20
C VAL A 211 -33.58 -3.68 -8.94
N SER A 212 -32.68 -4.68 -8.91
CA SER A 212 -32.49 -5.50 -7.71
C SER A 212 -31.13 -6.18 -7.66
N ILE A 213 -30.58 -6.27 -6.44
CA ILE A 213 -29.39 -7.03 -6.07
C ILE A 213 -29.84 -8.15 -5.14
N ARG A 214 -29.69 -9.41 -5.53
CA ARG A 214 -29.96 -10.54 -4.63
C ARG A 214 -28.73 -11.44 -4.51
N PRO A 215 -28.26 -11.73 -3.29
CA PRO A 215 -27.20 -12.71 -3.11
C PRO A 215 -27.69 -14.06 -3.61
N ILE A 216 -26.90 -14.70 -4.45
CA ILE A 216 -27.13 -16.10 -4.80
C ILE A 216 -26.51 -16.87 -3.63
N ALA A 217 -27.34 -17.28 -2.68
CA ALA A 217 -26.91 -18.27 -1.69
C ALA A 217 -26.31 -19.44 -2.47
N SER A 218 -25.10 -19.87 -2.08
CA SER A 218 -24.47 -21.08 -2.62
C SER A 218 -25.55 -22.14 -2.73
N VAL A 219 -25.82 -22.59 -3.97
CA VAL A 219 -26.81 -23.62 -4.22
C VAL A 219 -26.40 -24.81 -3.35
N ASP A 220 -27.15 -25.07 -2.28
CA ASP A 220 -27.09 -26.34 -1.58
C ASP A 220 -27.42 -27.40 -2.64
N GLU A 221 -26.41 -28.22 -2.96
CA GLU A 221 -26.45 -29.28 -3.97
C GLU A 221 -27.40 -30.44 -3.57
N ASN A 222 -28.31 -30.22 -2.63
CA ASN A 222 -29.22 -31.22 -2.06
C ASN A 222 -30.70 -30.99 -2.37
N ALA A 223 -31.09 -29.94 -3.10
CA ALA A 223 -32.50 -29.68 -3.43
C ALA A 223 -32.99 -30.28 -4.77
N GLN A 224 -32.23 -31.20 -5.39
CA GLN A 224 -32.64 -31.88 -6.63
C GLN A 224 -33.03 -33.36 -6.48
N ASN A 225 -33.09 -33.91 -5.25
CA ASN A 225 -33.42 -35.33 -5.03
C ASN A 225 -34.72 -35.60 -4.26
N GLU A 226 -35.64 -34.64 -4.10
CA GLU A 226 -36.94 -34.91 -3.45
C GLU A 226 -38.15 -34.96 -4.40
N ASP A 227 -37.98 -34.69 -5.71
CA ASP A 227 -39.09 -34.73 -6.68
C ASP A 227 -39.09 -35.94 -7.63
N ASN A 228 -38.26 -36.97 -7.38
CA ASN A 228 -38.31 -38.24 -8.13
C ASN A 228 -37.99 -39.45 -7.23
N GLU A 229 -38.93 -39.85 -6.37
CA GLU A 229 -39.44 -41.24 -6.22
C GLU A 229 -40.58 -41.34 -5.20
#